data_AF-A0A3L7N929-F1
#
_entry.id   AF-A0A3L7N929-F1
#
_cell.length_a   1.000
_cell.length_b   1.000
_cell.length_c   1.000
_cell.angle_alpha   90.00
_cell.angle_beta   90.00
_cell.angle_gamma   90.00
#
_symmetry.space_group_name_H-M   'P 1'
#
loop_
_entity.id
_entity.type
_entity.pdbx_description
1 polymer ?
#
loop_
_entity_poly.entity_id
_entity_poly.type
_entity_poly.pdbx_seq_one_letter_code
_entity_poly.pdbx_strand_id
1 'polypeptide(L)'
;MGSQDTASTVDATEHLPIDRAALCLRIDRVLDHAQNARRLNSSDHAAWQIVHGILAFGNDFQIEHNGSTVCALDYLLGGGTLTGWTLRKGDVGVIAVLEGGSKSGQGHPDQWLGYLSQCALGGISPHTPLVVGGHTFTVLKLLDQAKHDITSGQEATWTLMALSAYLPSDTSWIARDGSEWTVERVAEMESQADLAASPCGGTHRLYGLVSAVNHYLSETKQKPENLSGGWAKAENTIQHAIESARRYQQADGSFSTSYLERASTSADVFAKLGATGHIFEFLVLTLDNNRLTEPWVDRAAHRLVTLLEQTQDLDVECGALYHAAHGLLLYRERLCTKDLSNSLGSPL
;
A
#
# COMPACT_ATOMS: atom_id res chain seq x y z
N MET A 1 17.67 -8.17 61.33
CA MET A 1 18.22 -8.59 60.02
C MET A 1 17.14 -8.41 58.99
N GLY A 2 17.05 -7.21 58.42
CA GLY A 2 16.12 -6.91 57.32
C GLY A 2 16.95 -6.78 56.05
N SER A 3 16.76 -7.68 55.10
CA SER A 3 17.35 -7.57 53.77
C SER A 3 16.37 -6.78 52.90
N GLN A 4 16.79 -5.58 52.48
CA GLN A 4 16.09 -4.78 51.50
C GLN A 4 16.41 -5.30 50.10
N ASP A 5 15.34 -5.55 49.35
CA ASP A 5 15.33 -5.72 47.91
C ASP A 5 15.93 -4.49 47.22
N THR A 6 16.94 -4.71 46.38
CA THR A 6 17.36 -3.72 45.37
C THR A 6 16.86 -4.21 44.01
N ALA A 7 15.64 -3.80 43.67
CA ALA A 7 15.15 -3.89 42.29
C ALA A 7 15.97 -2.93 41.42
N SER A 8 16.69 -3.49 40.45
CA SER A 8 17.40 -2.75 39.42
C SER A 8 16.37 -2.11 38.48
N THR A 9 16.14 -0.82 38.62
CA THR A 9 15.45 0.01 37.63
C THR A 9 16.29 0.07 36.35
N VAL A 10 15.86 -0.65 35.32
CA VAL A 10 16.44 -0.55 33.98
C VAL A 10 16.02 0.78 33.38
N ASP A 11 17.04 1.50 32.93
CA ASP A 11 17.08 2.79 32.26
C ASP A 11 16.00 2.91 31.17
N ALA A 12 14.98 3.75 31.42
CA ALA A 12 14.10 4.24 30.38
C ALA A 12 14.89 5.28 29.60
N THR A 13 15.45 4.89 28.45
CA THR A 13 16.06 5.84 27.53
C THR A 13 15.00 6.86 27.13
N GLU A 14 15.13 8.06 27.69
CA GLU A 14 14.35 9.25 27.35
C GLU A 14 14.60 9.54 25.87
N HIS A 15 13.71 9.04 25.01
CA HIS A 15 13.79 9.31 23.58
C HIS A 15 13.44 10.78 23.37
N LEU A 16 14.46 11.56 23.01
CA LEU A 16 14.28 12.94 22.57
C LEU A 16 13.17 12.99 21.52
N PRO A 17 12.24 13.96 21.61
CA PRO A 17 11.17 14.09 20.63
C PRO A 17 11.76 14.22 19.23
N ILE A 18 11.19 13.48 18.30
CA ILE A 18 11.61 13.49 16.90
C ILE A 18 11.35 14.88 16.31
N ASP A 19 12.40 15.48 15.72
CA ASP A 19 12.26 16.69 14.93
C ASP A 19 11.51 16.37 13.64
N ARG A 20 10.19 16.61 13.68
CA ARG A 20 9.27 16.35 12.57
C ARG A 20 9.69 17.07 11.29
N ALA A 21 10.11 18.33 11.39
CA ALA A 21 10.49 19.12 10.23
C ALA A 21 11.74 18.51 9.56
N ALA A 22 12.74 18.11 10.36
CA ALA A 22 13.92 17.42 9.84
C ALA A 22 13.58 16.05 9.23
N LEU A 23 12.67 15.28 9.83
CA LEU A 23 12.18 14.02 9.26
C LEU A 23 11.50 14.24 7.92
N CYS A 24 10.59 15.22 7.82
CA CYS A 24 9.89 15.56 6.59
C CYS A 24 10.86 15.93 5.47
N LEU A 25 11.89 16.73 5.75
CA LEU A 25 12.93 17.06 4.75
C LEU A 25 13.71 15.82 4.29
N ARG A 26 13.93 14.84 5.16
CA ARG A 26 14.56 13.57 4.75
C ARG A 26 13.62 12.71 3.92
N ILE A 27 12.33 12.66 4.27
CA ILE A 27 11.29 11.98 3.49
C ILE A 27 11.28 12.55 2.07
N ASP A 28 11.25 13.87 1.91
CA ASP A 28 11.23 14.54 0.60
C ASP A 28 12.43 14.10 -0.26
N ARG A 29 13.62 14.00 0.34
CA ARG A 29 14.83 13.55 -0.38
C ARG A 29 14.78 12.10 -0.81
N VAL A 30 14.32 11.18 0.05
CA VAL A 30 14.26 9.76 -0.33
C VAL A 30 13.15 9.47 -1.34
N LEU A 31 12.05 10.23 -1.29
CA LEU A 31 10.99 10.18 -2.31
C LEU A 31 11.49 10.70 -3.66
N ASP A 32 12.17 11.85 -3.68
CA ASP A 32 12.78 12.40 -4.89
C ASP A 32 13.81 11.42 -5.49
N HIS A 33 14.67 10.82 -4.67
CA HIS A 33 15.63 9.81 -5.14
C HIS A 33 14.95 8.57 -5.72
N ALA A 34 13.93 8.05 -5.03
CA ALA A 34 13.17 6.89 -5.48
C ALA A 34 12.44 7.15 -6.80
N GLN A 35 11.93 8.36 -7.01
CA GLN A 35 11.21 8.76 -8.22
C GLN A 35 12.14 9.07 -9.39
N ASN A 36 13.21 9.85 -9.15
CA ASN A 36 13.94 10.54 -10.21
C ASN A 36 15.34 9.98 -10.49
N ALA A 37 15.99 9.39 -9.48
CA ALA A 37 17.35 8.85 -9.60
C ALA A 37 17.38 7.34 -9.93
N ARG A 38 16.34 6.59 -9.56
CA ARG A 38 16.19 5.15 -9.85
C ARG A 38 15.39 4.89 -11.13
N ARG A 39 15.77 5.58 -12.21
CA ARG A 39 15.00 5.59 -13.45
C ARG A 39 14.92 4.19 -14.07
N LEU A 40 13.69 3.69 -14.23
CA LEU A 40 13.41 2.43 -14.91
C LEU A 40 13.25 2.68 -16.42
N ASN A 41 13.39 1.63 -17.21
CA ASN A 41 13.24 1.68 -18.66
C ASN A 41 12.42 0.50 -19.19
N SER A 42 11.75 0.71 -20.33
CA SER A 42 10.84 -0.29 -20.92
C SER A 42 11.53 -1.52 -21.54
N SER A 43 12.86 -1.48 -21.70
CA SER A 43 13.63 -2.55 -22.34
C SER A 43 14.13 -3.59 -21.34
N ASP A 44 14.54 -3.13 -20.16
CA ASP A 44 15.14 -3.98 -19.11
C ASP A 44 14.15 -4.32 -17.99
N HIS A 45 13.13 -3.47 -17.78
CA HIS A 45 12.20 -3.62 -16.67
C HIS A 45 10.82 -4.07 -17.15
N ALA A 46 10.27 -5.07 -16.47
CA ALA A 46 8.95 -5.59 -16.76
C ALA A 46 7.85 -4.75 -16.07
N ALA A 47 6.60 -5.06 -16.41
CA ALA A 47 5.42 -4.39 -15.87
C ALA A 47 5.39 -4.43 -14.35
N TRP A 48 5.82 -5.54 -13.74
CA TRP A 48 5.91 -5.67 -12.29
C TRP A 48 6.72 -4.53 -11.66
N GLN A 49 7.93 -4.24 -12.13
CA GLN A 49 8.74 -3.15 -11.58
C GLN A 49 8.11 -1.78 -11.84
N ILE A 50 7.66 -1.54 -13.08
CA ILE A 50 7.16 -0.23 -13.51
C ILE A 50 5.84 0.12 -12.83
N VAL A 51 4.91 -0.83 -12.67
CA VAL A 51 3.62 -0.57 -12.03
C VAL A 51 3.77 -0.34 -10.51
N HIS A 52 4.79 -0.91 -9.85
CA HIS A 52 5.10 -0.52 -8.47
C HIS A 52 5.58 0.94 -8.38
N GLY A 53 6.36 1.42 -9.36
CA GLY A 53 6.69 2.85 -9.45
C GLY A 53 5.46 3.74 -9.65
N ILE A 54 4.53 3.30 -10.49
CA ILE A 54 3.22 3.94 -10.67
C ILE A 54 2.43 3.93 -9.36
N LEU A 55 2.41 2.84 -8.59
CA LEU A 55 1.74 2.79 -7.29
C LEU A 55 2.21 3.94 -6.40
N ALA A 56 3.52 4.18 -6.30
CA ALA A 56 4.05 5.24 -5.46
C ALA A 56 3.79 6.65 -6.01
N PHE A 57 3.94 6.86 -7.33
CA PHE A 57 4.06 8.23 -7.89
C PHE A 57 3.03 8.59 -8.97
N GLY A 58 2.15 7.66 -9.37
CA GLY A 58 1.07 7.89 -10.34
C GLY A 58 1.58 8.50 -11.65
N ASN A 59 0.99 9.64 -12.04
CA ASN A 59 1.34 10.39 -13.25
C ASN A 59 2.75 11.00 -13.22
N ASP A 60 3.33 11.15 -12.03
CA ASP A 60 4.66 11.74 -11.89
C ASP A 60 5.76 10.69 -12.07
N PHE A 61 5.41 9.40 -12.20
CA PHE A 61 6.39 8.34 -12.47
C PHE A 61 6.80 8.32 -13.94
N GLN A 62 8.09 8.51 -14.20
CA GLN A 62 8.65 8.58 -15.54
C GLN A 62 9.57 7.38 -15.81
N ILE A 63 9.53 6.85 -17.03
CA ILE A 63 10.43 5.78 -17.50
C ILE A 63 11.15 6.21 -18.77
N GLU A 64 12.28 5.57 -19.06
CA GLU A 64 12.90 5.67 -20.39
C GLU A 64 12.26 4.68 -21.37
N HIS A 65 11.91 5.18 -22.55
CA HIS A 65 11.40 4.39 -23.66
C HIS A 65 12.02 4.93 -24.96
N ASN A 66 12.76 4.08 -25.67
CA ASN A 66 13.40 4.42 -26.95
C ASN A 66 14.20 5.74 -26.91
N GLY A 67 14.97 5.96 -25.84
CA GLY A 67 15.81 7.16 -25.66
C GLY A 67 15.05 8.43 -25.28
N SER A 68 13.74 8.36 -25.02
CA SER A 68 12.93 9.46 -24.52
C SER A 68 12.38 9.14 -23.13
N THR A 69 12.17 10.17 -22.31
CA THR A 69 11.46 10.04 -21.03
C THR A 69 9.95 10.17 -21.28
N VAL A 70 9.16 9.23 -20.75
CA VAL A 70 7.70 9.22 -20.88
C VAL A 70 7.03 8.93 -19.54
N CYS A 71 5.81 9.45 -19.35
CA CYS A 71 4.95 9.08 -18.22
C CYS A 71 4.62 7.59 -18.31
N ALA A 72 4.98 6.83 -17.28
CA ALA A 72 4.83 5.38 -17.27
C ALA A 72 3.34 4.96 -17.33
N LEU A 73 2.51 5.67 -16.58
CA LEU A 73 1.08 5.43 -16.51
C LEU A 73 0.40 5.70 -17.87
N ASP A 74 0.65 6.87 -18.46
CA ASP A 74 0.10 7.22 -19.78
C ASP A 74 0.58 6.26 -20.88
N TYR A 75 1.85 5.88 -20.84
CA TYR A 75 2.41 4.91 -21.78
C TYR A 75 1.66 3.57 -21.70
N LEU A 76 1.44 3.03 -20.51
CA LEU A 76 0.77 1.73 -20.34
C LEU A 76 -0.73 1.79 -20.68
N LEU A 77 -1.43 2.83 -20.21
CA LEU A 77 -2.86 2.99 -20.49
C LEU A 77 -3.11 3.34 -21.96
N GLY A 78 -2.16 3.98 -22.63
CA GLY A 78 -2.19 4.31 -24.06
C GLY A 78 -1.94 3.13 -25.01
N GLY A 79 -1.77 1.91 -24.48
CA GLY A 79 -1.52 0.70 -25.27
C GLY A 79 -0.04 0.42 -25.49
N GLY A 80 0.84 1.05 -24.71
CA GLY A 80 2.26 0.73 -24.65
C GLY A 80 2.49 -0.72 -24.23
N THR A 81 3.63 -1.26 -24.65
CA THR A 81 3.99 -2.66 -24.42
C THR A 81 5.14 -2.76 -23.43
N LEU A 82 5.00 -3.67 -22.47
CA LEU A 82 6.06 -4.11 -21.56
C LEU A 82 5.94 -5.63 -21.38
N THR A 83 7.06 -6.29 -21.10
CA THR A 83 7.06 -7.67 -20.61
C THR A 83 6.14 -7.76 -19.38
N GLY A 84 5.15 -8.64 -19.40
CA GLY A 84 4.18 -8.81 -18.31
C GLY A 84 3.00 -7.82 -18.26
N TRP A 85 2.97 -6.80 -19.13
CA TRP A 85 1.80 -5.92 -19.30
C TRP A 85 0.88 -6.50 -20.39
N THR A 86 0.19 -7.59 -20.03
CA THR A 86 -0.66 -8.31 -20.98
C THR A 86 -2.12 -8.12 -20.62
N LEU A 87 -2.82 -7.31 -21.42
CA LEU A 87 -4.26 -7.08 -21.30
C LEU A 87 -5.01 -7.68 -22.49
N ARG A 88 -6.20 -8.22 -22.26
CA ARG A 88 -7.09 -8.72 -23.32
C ARG A 88 -8.55 -8.43 -23.00
N LYS A 89 -9.39 -8.47 -24.04
CA LYS A 89 -10.84 -8.40 -23.87
C LYS A 89 -11.34 -9.63 -23.08
N GLY A 90 -12.16 -9.39 -22.07
CA GLY A 90 -12.89 -10.40 -21.31
C GLY A 90 -14.35 -10.51 -21.75
N ASP A 91 -15.14 -11.23 -20.96
CA ASP A 91 -16.56 -11.48 -21.28
C ASP A 91 -17.41 -10.21 -21.09
N VAL A 92 -17.13 -9.43 -20.04
CA VAL A 92 -17.86 -8.19 -19.73
C VAL A 92 -16.95 -6.97 -19.61
N GLY A 93 -15.63 -7.16 -19.70
CA GLY A 93 -14.65 -6.10 -19.49
C GLY A 93 -13.28 -6.40 -20.06
N VAL A 94 -12.23 -6.04 -19.30
CA VAL A 94 -10.82 -6.25 -19.63
C VAL A 94 -10.20 -7.19 -18.61
N ILE A 95 -9.40 -8.14 -19.07
CA ILE A 95 -8.63 -9.07 -18.23
C ILE A 95 -7.16 -8.68 -18.33
N ALA A 96 -6.53 -8.47 -17.18
CA ALA A 96 -5.09 -8.54 -17.07
C ALA A 96 -4.66 -10.02 -16.88
N VAL A 97 -3.69 -10.48 -17.66
CA VAL A 97 -3.27 -11.89 -17.63
C VAL A 97 -2.43 -12.15 -16.38
N LEU A 98 -2.83 -13.15 -15.60
CA LEU A 98 -2.12 -13.61 -14.42
C LEU A 98 -0.83 -14.33 -14.80
N GLU A 99 0.28 -13.91 -14.20
CA GLU A 99 1.61 -14.51 -14.32
C GLU A 99 2.17 -14.82 -12.92
N GLY A 100 1.44 -15.63 -12.16
CA GLY A 100 1.78 -15.98 -10.79
C GLY A 100 3.20 -16.55 -10.63
N GLY A 101 3.90 -16.11 -9.58
CA GLY A 101 5.29 -16.50 -9.31
C GLY A 101 6.34 -15.85 -10.22
N SER A 102 5.92 -15.05 -11.21
CA SER A 102 6.83 -14.19 -11.97
C SER A 102 6.99 -12.83 -11.30
N LYS A 103 8.16 -12.21 -11.46
CA LYS A 103 8.35 -10.76 -11.23
C LYS A 103 8.31 -10.00 -12.56
N SER A 104 7.47 -10.47 -13.50
CA SER A 104 7.28 -9.85 -14.81
C SER A 104 5.88 -9.26 -14.98
N GLY A 105 4.85 -10.09 -14.83
CA GLY A 105 3.44 -9.69 -14.94
C GLY A 105 2.74 -9.58 -13.59
N GLN A 106 1.41 -9.45 -13.60
CA GLN A 106 0.67 -9.43 -12.34
C GLN A 106 0.73 -10.79 -11.68
N GLY A 107 1.20 -10.83 -10.44
CA GLY A 107 1.35 -12.07 -9.67
C GLY A 107 0.04 -12.57 -9.07
N HIS A 108 -0.94 -11.67 -8.93
CA HIS A 108 -2.19 -11.90 -8.24
C HIS A 108 -3.40 -11.43 -9.06
N PRO A 109 -4.60 -12.01 -8.82
CA PRO A 109 -5.83 -11.52 -9.43
C PRO A 109 -6.02 -10.02 -9.20
N ASP A 110 -6.34 -9.31 -10.27
CA ASP A 110 -6.66 -7.87 -10.27
C ASP A 110 -5.56 -6.94 -9.73
N GLN A 111 -4.30 -7.39 -9.64
CA GLN A 111 -3.21 -6.59 -9.05
C GLN A 111 -3.06 -5.21 -9.67
N TRP A 112 -3.07 -5.13 -11.01
CA TRP A 112 -3.01 -3.85 -11.72
C TRP A 112 -4.20 -2.96 -11.40
N LEU A 113 -5.41 -3.52 -11.33
CA LEU A 113 -6.62 -2.79 -11.00
C LEU A 113 -6.51 -2.17 -9.60
N GLY A 114 -6.08 -2.94 -8.59
CA GLY A 114 -5.94 -2.44 -7.22
C GLY A 114 -4.85 -1.37 -7.09
N TYR A 115 -3.71 -1.52 -7.78
CA TYR A 115 -2.66 -0.49 -7.78
C TYR A 115 -3.11 0.80 -8.47
N LEU A 116 -3.76 0.70 -9.63
CA LEU A 116 -4.29 1.88 -10.33
C LEU A 116 -5.34 2.61 -9.48
N SER A 117 -6.16 1.88 -8.71
CA SER A 117 -7.19 2.49 -7.87
C SER A 117 -6.68 3.16 -6.60
N GLN A 118 -5.40 2.98 -6.26
CA GLN A 118 -4.82 3.47 -5.01
C GLN A 118 -3.51 4.26 -5.21
N CYS A 119 -2.99 4.34 -6.44
CA CYS A 119 -1.70 4.97 -6.70
C CYS A 119 -1.61 6.46 -6.31
N ALA A 120 -0.39 6.92 -6.03
CA ALA A 120 -0.09 8.25 -5.55
C ALA A 120 -0.86 8.61 -4.25
N LEU A 121 -1.82 9.54 -4.30
CA LEU A 121 -2.59 9.96 -3.13
C LEU A 121 -4.05 9.49 -3.14
N GLY A 122 -4.51 8.84 -4.21
CA GLY A 122 -5.93 8.50 -4.33
C GLY A 122 -6.35 7.73 -5.58
N GLY A 123 -5.41 7.18 -6.35
CA GLY A 123 -5.67 6.44 -7.56
C GLY A 123 -6.05 7.29 -8.77
N ILE A 124 -6.38 6.60 -9.86
CA ILE A 124 -6.86 7.22 -11.10
C ILE A 124 -8.38 7.13 -11.22
N SER A 125 -8.97 7.96 -12.09
CA SER A 125 -10.42 7.87 -12.36
C SER A 125 -10.78 6.51 -12.99
N PRO A 126 -11.91 5.87 -12.61
CA PRO A 126 -12.39 4.68 -13.29
C PRO A 126 -12.79 4.95 -14.77
N HIS A 127 -12.97 6.23 -15.15
CA HIS A 127 -13.26 6.63 -16.52
C HIS A 127 -11.99 6.94 -17.34
N THR A 128 -10.80 6.78 -16.76
CA THR A 128 -9.54 6.95 -17.48
C THR A 128 -9.49 5.99 -18.68
N PRO A 129 -9.19 6.47 -19.90
CA PRO A 129 -9.07 5.61 -21.07
C PRO A 129 -8.03 4.52 -20.91
N LEU A 130 -8.31 3.33 -21.45
CA LEU A 130 -7.43 2.18 -21.44
C LEU A 130 -7.46 1.51 -22.83
N VAL A 131 -6.35 1.54 -23.56
CA VAL A 131 -6.24 0.95 -24.90
C VAL A 131 -5.82 -0.51 -24.79
N VAL A 132 -6.65 -1.42 -25.32
CA VAL A 132 -6.39 -2.87 -25.33
C VAL A 132 -6.69 -3.43 -26.71
N GLY A 133 -5.69 -4.03 -27.36
CA GLY A 133 -5.86 -4.64 -28.69
C GLY A 133 -6.38 -3.68 -29.76
N GLY A 134 -5.98 -2.40 -29.71
CA GLY A 134 -6.44 -1.35 -30.64
C GLY A 134 -7.84 -0.78 -30.34
N HIS A 135 -8.50 -1.24 -29.28
CA HIS A 135 -9.79 -0.71 -28.83
C HIS A 135 -9.62 0.11 -27.55
N THR A 136 -10.37 1.21 -27.45
CA THR A 136 -10.41 2.04 -26.24
C THR A 136 -11.52 1.57 -25.30
N PHE A 137 -11.11 1.18 -24.10
CA PHE A 137 -11.96 0.90 -22.94
C PHE A 137 -11.72 2.00 -21.88
N THR A 138 -12.26 1.78 -20.69
CA THR A 138 -11.89 2.56 -19.49
C THR A 138 -11.39 1.62 -18.40
N VAL A 139 -10.70 2.16 -17.40
CA VAL A 139 -10.25 1.41 -16.21
C VAL A 139 -11.41 0.67 -15.52
N LEU A 140 -12.63 1.24 -15.53
CA LEU A 140 -13.85 0.60 -15.03
C LEU A 140 -14.09 -0.79 -15.64
N LYS A 141 -13.62 -1.04 -16.87
CA LYS A 141 -13.79 -2.35 -17.53
C LYS A 141 -12.90 -3.44 -16.91
N LEU A 142 -11.82 -3.09 -16.21
CA LEU A 142 -11.11 -4.05 -15.36
C LEU A 142 -12.00 -4.44 -14.17
N LEU A 143 -12.66 -3.46 -13.53
CA LEU A 143 -13.54 -3.72 -12.39
C LEU A 143 -14.80 -4.52 -12.80
N ASP A 144 -15.41 -4.22 -13.94
CA ASP A 144 -16.56 -4.97 -14.45
C ASP A 144 -16.22 -6.47 -14.60
N GLN A 145 -15.01 -6.75 -15.10
CA GLN A 145 -14.54 -8.13 -15.25
C GLN A 145 -14.23 -8.79 -13.90
N ALA A 146 -13.56 -8.08 -12.98
CA ALA A 146 -13.28 -8.56 -11.64
C ALA A 146 -14.56 -8.92 -10.87
N LYS A 147 -15.60 -8.05 -10.94
CA LYS A 147 -16.93 -8.31 -10.35
C LYS A 147 -17.63 -9.52 -10.96
N HIS A 148 -17.45 -9.74 -12.25
CA HIS A 148 -18.04 -10.89 -12.92
C HIS A 148 -17.33 -12.20 -12.56
N ASP A 149 -16.02 -12.16 -12.37
CA ASP A 149 -15.20 -13.36 -12.15
C ASP A 149 -15.05 -13.75 -10.69
N ILE A 150 -15.51 -12.91 -9.74
CA ILE A 150 -15.39 -13.17 -8.30
C ILE A 150 -16.10 -14.45 -7.87
N THR A 151 -15.37 -15.28 -7.14
CA THR A 151 -15.84 -16.55 -6.57
C THR A 151 -15.49 -16.66 -5.09
N SER A 152 -16.19 -17.53 -4.36
CA SER A 152 -15.93 -17.71 -2.92
C SER A 152 -14.59 -18.40 -2.69
N GLY A 153 -13.79 -17.87 -1.75
CA GLY A 153 -12.47 -18.41 -1.40
C GLY A 153 -11.35 -17.96 -2.33
N GLN A 154 -11.63 -17.14 -3.34
CA GLN A 154 -10.57 -16.51 -4.12
C GLN A 154 -9.86 -15.43 -3.31
N GLU A 155 -8.62 -15.12 -3.66
CA GLU A 155 -7.99 -13.88 -3.22
C GLU A 155 -8.62 -12.70 -3.95
N ALA A 156 -9.29 -11.82 -3.20
CA ALA A 156 -9.99 -10.66 -3.74
C ALA A 156 -9.41 -9.34 -3.21
N THR A 157 -8.15 -9.35 -2.75
CA THR A 157 -7.47 -8.20 -2.13
C THR A 157 -7.49 -6.96 -3.04
N TRP A 158 -7.00 -7.08 -4.27
CA TRP A 158 -6.94 -5.95 -5.20
C TRP A 158 -8.30 -5.61 -5.80
N THR A 159 -9.19 -6.60 -5.93
CA THR A 159 -10.60 -6.36 -6.24
C THR A 159 -11.23 -5.45 -5.17
N LEU A 160 -11.01 -5.74 -3.88
CA LEU A 160 -11.52 -4.96 -2.76
C LEU A 160 -10.95 -3.54 -2.72
N MET A 161 -9.65 -3.37 -3.02
CA MET A 161 -9.04 -2.04 -3.17
C MET A 161 -9.78 -1.18 -4.21
N ALA A 162 -10.13 -1.78 -5.36
CA ALA A 162 -10.83 -1.07 -6.43
C ALA A 162 -12.33 -0.88 -6.18
N LEU A 163 -13.01 -1.86 -5.57
CA LEU A 163 -14.39 -1.71 -5.13
C LEU A 163 -14.53 -0.50 -4.19
N SER A 164 -13.62 -0.40 -3.22
CA SER A 164 -13.60 0.69 -2.22
C SER A 164 -13.29 2.06 -2.82
N ALA A 165 -12.56 2.11 -3.92
CA ALA A 165 -12.23 3.35 -4.61
C ALA A 165 -13.34 3.82 -5.56
N TYR A 166 -14.05 2.88 -6.19
CA TYR A 166 -14.89 3.18 -7.35
C TYR A 166 -16.39 3.01 -7.14
N LEU A 167 -16.84 2.33 -6.08
CA LEU A 167 -18.25 2.04 -5.84
C LEU A 167 -18.69 2.48 -4.43
N PRO A 168 -19.97 2.84 -4.25
CA PRO A 168 -20.59 2.95 -2.93
C PRO A 168 -20.44 1.66 -2.11
N SER A 169 -20.30 1.80 -0.81
CA SER A 169 -20.07 0.66 0.10
C SER A 169 -21.26 -0.30 0.23
N ASP A 170 -22.47 0.13 -0.14
CA ASP A 170 -23.70 -0.69 -0.16
C ASP A 170 -23.94 -1.42 -1.48
N THR A 171 -23.02 -1.33 -2.44
CA THR A 171 -23.19 -1.91 -3.78
C THR A 171 -23.33 -3.43 -3.72
N SER A 172 -24.33 -3.95 -4.41
CA SER A 172 -24.50 -5.38 -4.70
C SER A 172 -24.47 -5.69 -6.21
N TRP A 173 -24.12 -6.92 -6.56
CA TRP A 173 -24.12 -7.41 -7.95
C TRP A 173 -24.24 -8.94 -8.01
N ILE A 174 -24.55 -9.47 -9.19
CA ILE A 174 -24.54 -10.91 -9.47
C ILE A 174 -23.26 -11.27 -10.24
N ALA A 175 -22.50 -12.24 -9.74
CA ALA A 175 -21.31 -12.75 -10.42
C ALA A 175 -21.68 -13.78 -11.50
N ARG A 176 -20.69 -14.22 -12.29
CA ARG A 176 -20.87 -15.19 -13.39
C ARG A 176 -21.54 -16.50 -12.95
N ASP A 177 -21.27 -16.95 -11.73
CA ASP A 177 -21.82 -18.19 -11.15
C ASP A 177 -23.27 -18.04 -10.65
N GLY A 178 -23.85 -16.85 -10.74
CA GLY A 178 -25.18 -16.52 -10.23
C GLY A 178 -25.22 -16.15 -8.75
N SER A 179 -24.08 -16.15 -8.05
CA SER A 179 -24.00 -15.73 -6.65
C SER A 179 -24.18 -14.22 -6.51
N GLU A 180 -24.94 -13.79 -5.53
CA GLU A 180 -25.04 -12.38 -5.13
C GLU A 180 -23.83 -11.97 -4.28
N TRP A 181 -23.20 -10.86 -4.64
CA TRP A 181 -22.06 -10.28 -3.94
C TRP A 181 -22.37 -8.86 -3.50
N THR A 182 -21.78 -8.47 -2.37
CA THR A 182 -21.76 -7.09 -1.86
C THR A 182 -20.33 -6.72 -1.53
N VAL A 183 -20.03 -5.42 -1.45
CA VAL A 183 -18.69 -4.97 -0.99
C VAL A 183 -18.39 -5.53 0.40
N GLU A 184 -19.38 -5.52 1.30
CA GLU A 184 -19.26 -6.12 2.65
C GLU A 184 -18.89 -7.61 2.58
N ARG A 185 -19.52 -8.40 1.70
CA ARG A 185 -19.22 -9.83 1.56
C ARG A 185 -17.78 -10.05 1.10
N VAL A 186 -17.25 -9.19 0.22
CA VAL A 186 -15.85 -9.26 -0.21
C VAL A 186 -14.92 -8.91 0.96
N ALA A 187 -15.22 -7.85 1.71
CA ALA A 187 -14.46 -7.46 2.91
C ALA A 187 -14.47 -8.57 3.97
N GLU A 188 -15.63 -9.21 4.20
CA GLU A 188 -15.76 -10.35 5.11
C GLU A 188 -14.89 -11.53 4.66
N MET A 189 -14.98 -11.92 3.40
CA MET A 189 -14.18 -13.02 2.84
C MET A 189 -12.68 -12.75 3.00
N GLU A 190 -12.24 -11.54 2.68
CA GLU A 190 -10.84 -11.16 2.83
C GLU A 190 -10.39 -11.15 4.29
N SER A 191 -11.26 -10.76 5.23
CA SER A 191 -10.96 -10.73 6.67
C SER A 191 -10.75 -12.10 7.31
N GLN A 192 -11.23 -13.17 6.66
CA GLN A 192 -11.18 -14.54 7.17
C GLN A 192 -9.93 -15.31 6.73
N ALA A 193 -9.15 -14.79 5.80
CA ALA A 193 -7.95 -15.46 5.32
C ALA A 193 -6.79 -15.38 6.32
N ASP A 194 -5.88 -16.34 6.20
CA ASP A 194 -4.68 -16.40 7.02
C ASP A 194 -3.64 -15.37 6.54
N LEU A 195 -3.43 -14.32 7.35
CA LEU A 195 -2.44 -13.29 7.08
C LEU A 195 -1.00 -13.84 7.09
N ALA A 196 -0.70 -14.82 7.95
CA ALA A 196 0.65 -15.38 8.06
C ALA A 196 1.01 -16.24 6.85
N ALA A 197 0.03 -16.93 6.27
CA ALA A 197 0.19 -17.68 5.02
C ALA A 197 0.15 -16.78 3.76
N SER A 198 -0.22 -15.51 3.90
CA SER A 198 -0.34 -14.58 2.78
C SER A 198 1.03 -13.98 2.38
N PRO A 199 1.25 -13.69 1.08
CA PRO A 199 2.41 -12.94 0.63
C PRO A 199 2.57 -11.62 1.39
N CYS A 200 3.83 -11.24 1.64
CA CYS A 200 4.18 -10.03 2.39
C CYS A 200 3.44 -9.93 3.75
N GLY A 201 3.17 -11.07 4.40
CA GLY A 201 2.49 -11.13 5.69
C GLY A 201 1.05 -10.59 5.67
N GLY A 202 0.40 -10.59 4.51
CA GLY A 202 -0.98 -10.15 4.35
C GLY A 202 -1.18 -8.64 4.38
N THR A 203 -0.13 -7.83 4.25
CA THR A 203 -0.24 -6.35 4.30
C THR A 203 -1.04 -5.78 3.15
N HIS A 204 -1.00 -6.37 1.95
CA HIS A 204 -1.86 -5.94 0.83
C HIS A 204 -3.34 -6.19 1.14
N ARG A 205 -3.65 -7.35 1.73
CA ARG A 205 -5.00 -7.69 2.19
C ARG A 205 -5.49 -6.70 3.25
N LEU A 206 -4.62 -6.36 4.20
CA LEU A 206 -4.91 -5.32 5.19
C LEU A 206 -5.13 -3.95 4.55
N TYR A 207 -4.35 -3.58 3.53
CA TYR A 207 -4.59 -2.35 2.77
C TYR A 207 -6.00 -2.36 2.14
N GLY A 208 -6.40 -3.46 1.50
CA GLY A 208 -7.74 -3.63 0.94
C GLY A 208 -8.85 -3.51 1.99
N LEU A 209 -8.70 -4.19 3.14
CA LEU A 209 -9.66 -4.12 4.25
C LEU A 209 -9.78 -2.70 4.81
N VAL A 210 -8.65 -2.02 5.06
CA VAL A 210 -8.65 -0.64 5.56
C VAL A 210 -9.31 0.30 4.56
N SER A 211 -9.01 0.15 3.27
CA SER A 211 -9.64 0.96 2.20
C SER A 211 -11.16 0.81 2.25
N ALA A 212 -11.65 -0.42 2.38
CA ALA A 212 -13.09 -0.72 2.42
C ALA A 212 -13.75 -0.18 3.69
N VAL A 213 -13.17 -0.43 4.86
CA VAL A 213 -13.72 0.02 6.14
C VAL A 213 -13.70 1.54 6.25
N ASN A 214 -12.61 2.20 5.86
CA ASN A 214 -12.52 3.66 5.86
C ASN A 214 -13.55 4.28 4.90
N HIS A 215 -13.74 3.69 3.71
CA HIS A 215 -14.76 4.13 2.77
C HIS A 215 -16.17 4.01 3.38
N TYR A 216 -16.51 2.85 3.95
CA TYR A 216 -17.79 2.60 4.61
C TYR A 216 -18.05 3.56 5.79
N LEU A 217 -17.06 3.77 6.68
CA LEU A 217 -17.17 4.69 7.81
C LEU A 217 -17.34 6.15 7.34
N SER A 218 -16.60 6.54 6.30
CA SER A 218 -16.72 7.87 5.71
C SER A 218 -18.09 8.12 5.09
N GLU A 219 -18.64 7.13 4.38
CA GLU A 219 -19.95 7.23 3.73
C GLU A 219 -21.09 7.25 4.77
N THR A 220 -21.06 6.32 5.73
CA THR A 220 -22.16 6.11 6.69
C THR A 220 -22.07 7.00 7.93
N LYS A 221 -20.91 7.64 8.18
CA LYS A 221 -20.59 8.38 9.41
C LYS A 221 -20.72 7.53 10.69
N GLN A 222 -20.67 6.21 10.56
CA GLN A 222 -20.58 5.32 11.71
C GLN A 222 -19.22 5.45 12.39
N LYS A 223 -19.16 4.94 13.62
CA LYS A 223 -17.90 4.79 14.34
C LYS A 223 -17.48 3.31 14.34
N PRO A 224 -16.17 3.00 14.37
CA PRO A 224 -15.69 1.62 14.36
C PRO A 224 -16.36 0.71 15.40
N GLU A 225 -16.64 1.22 16.60
CA GLU A 225 -17.27 0.45 17.69
C GLU A 225 -18.72 0.02 17.41
N ASN A 226 -19.37 0.63 16.41
CA ASN A 226 -20.76 0.34 16.04
C ASN A 226 -20.87 -0.56 14.80
N LEU A 227 -19.73 -0.96 14.21
CA LEU A 227 -19.73 -1.84 13.06
C LEU A 227 -20.33 -3.21 13.42
N SER A 228 -20.96 -3.84 12.44
CA SER A 228 -21.52 -5.19 12.56
C SER A 228 -21.22 -6.00 11.30
N GLY A 229 -21.59 -7.28 11.29
CA GLY A 229 -21.46 -8.12 10.08
C GLY A 229 -20.02 -8.28 9.59
N GLY A 230 -19.86 -8.23 8.27
CA GLY A 230 -18.57 -8.30 7.59
C GLY A 230 -17.65 -7.13 7.92
N TRP A 231 -18.24 -5.94 8.12
CA TRP A 231 -17.49 -4.74 8.49
C TRP A 231 -16.83 -4.86 9.87
N ALA A 232 -17.53 -5.40 10.86
CA ALA A 232 -16.95 -5.65 12.18
C ALA A 232 -15.81 -6.69 12.13
N LYS A 233 -15.94 -7.72 11.29
CA LYS A 233 -14.89 -8.73 11.10
C LYS A 233 -13.64 -8.12 10.46
N ALA A 234 -13.82 -7.32 9.41
CA ALA A 234 -12.74 -6.57 8.78
C ALA A 234 -12.03 -5.63 9.76
N GLU A 235 -12.78 -4.83 10.51
CA GLU A 235 -12.23 -3.91 11.52
C GLU A 235 -11.47 -4.65 12.62
N ASN A 236 -11.99 -5.77 13.11
CA ASN A 236 -11.31 -6.59 14.11
C ASN A 236 -9.97 -7.13 13.59
N THR A 237 -9.93 -7.61 12.35
CA THR A 237 -8.68 -8.05 11.70
C THR A 237 -7.67 -6.90 11.59
N ILE A 238 -8.12 -5.68 11.25
CA ILE A 238 -7.28 -4.48 11.17
C ILE A 238 -6.71 -4.13 12.55
N GLN A 239 -7.53 -4.08 13.60
CA GLN A 239 -7.06 -3.72 14.95
C GLN A 239 -6.04 -4.75 15.49
N HIS A 240 -6.30 -6.05 15.31
CA HIS A 240 -5.32 -7.09 15.67
C HIS A 240 -3.99 -6.92 14.91
N ALA A 241 -4.03 -6.55 13.64
CA ALA A 241 -2.83 -6.30 12.84
C ALA A 241 -2.04 -5.07 13.35
N ILE A 242 -2.72 -3.98 13.71
CA ILE A 242 -2.08 -2.79 14.32
C ILE A 242 -1.39 -3.16 15.63
N GLU A 243 -2.06 -3.90 16.50
CA GLU A 243 -1.49 -4.36 17.77
C GLU A 243 -0.28 -5.27 17.56
N SER A 244 -0.37 -6.18 16.59
CA SER A 244 0.73 -7.09 16.25
C SER A 244 1.93 -6.33 15.69
N ALA A 245 1.72 -5.37 14.78
CA ALA A 245 2.78 -4.50 14.26
C ALA A 245 3.49 -3.74 15.37
N ARG A 246 2.73 -3.14 16.30
CA ARG A 246 3.27 -2.42 17.47
C ARG A 246 4.04 -3.36 18.41
N ARG A 247 3.47 -4.52 18.72
CA ARG A 247 4.08 -5.51 19.64
C ARG A 247 5.38 -6.11 19.08
N TYR A 248 5.45 -6.31 17.77
CA TYR A 248 6.58 -6.94 17.10
C TYR A 248 7.56 -5.95 16.47
N GLN A 249 7.40 -4.64 16.73
CA GLN A 249 8.39 -3.65 16.31
C GLN A 249 9.74 -3.91 16.99
N GLN A 250 10.81 -3.80 16.23
CA GLN A 250 12.18 -4.01 16.68
C GLN A 250 12.74 -2.74 17.36
N ALA A 251 13.77 -2.92 18.18
CA ALA A 251 14.38 -1.82 18.93
C ALA A 251 14.95 -0.69 18.04
N ASP A 252 15.36 -0.99 16.80
CA ASP A 252 15.86 -0.01 15.83
C ASP A 252 14.72 0.73 15.08
N GLY A 253 13.47 0.49 15.45
CA GLY A 253 12.28 1.07 14.82
C GLY A 253 11.76 0.28 13.61
N SER A 254 12.47 -0.73 13.11
CA SER A 254 11.98 -1.53 11.98
C SER A 254 10.80 -2.40 12.42
N PHE A 255 9.92 -2.75 11.49
CA PHE A 255 8.95 -3.81 11.76
C PHE A 255 9.59 -5.19 11.60
N SER A 256 8.90 -6.21 12.10
CA SER A 256 9.39 -7.58 12.09
C SER A 256 9.54 -8.10 10.67
N THR A 257 10.65 -8.80 10.39
CA THR A 257 10.84 -9.51 9.12
C THR A 257 9.98 -10.77 8.98
N SER A 258 9.26 -11.15 10.05
CA SER A 258 8.16 -12.13 10.04
C SER A 258 6.80 -11.41 10.06
N TYR A 259 6.76 -10.16 9.60
CA TYR A 259 5.59 -9.31 9.51
C TYR A 259 4.76 -9.24 10.80
N LEU A 260 3.54 -9.77 10.77
CA LEU A 260 2.57 -9.71 11.87
C LEU A 260 2.45 -11.04 12.63
N GLU A 261 3.26 -12.04 12.29
CA GLU A 261 3.20 -13.37 12.91
C GLU A 261 3.90 -13.38 14.28
N ARG A 262 5.12 -12.86 14.31
CA ARG A 262 5.99 -12.84 15.50
C ARG A 262 7.08 -11.79 15.39
N ALA A 263 7.72 -11.46 16.51
CA ALA A 263 8.94 -10.65 16.50
C ALA A 263 10.10 -11.39 15.80
N SER A 264 10.77 -10.71 14.87
CA SER A 264 11.87 -11.25 14.08
C SER A 264 12.66 -10.10 13.46
N THR A 265 13.96 -10.30 13.26
CA THR A 265 14.83 -9.34 12.57
C THR A 265 15.79 -10.07 11.64
N SER A 266 16.42 -9.34 10.72
CA SER A 266 17.40 -9.87 9.76
C SER A 266 18.62 -8.96 9.66
N ALA A 267 19.78 -9.55 9.35
CA ALA A 267 20.96 -8.79 8.94
C ALA A 267 20.81 -8.21 7.52
N ASP A 268 19.92 -8.80 6.70
CA ASP A 268 19.61 -8.32 5.37
C ASP A 268 18.78 -7.03 5.42
N VAL A 269 19.36 -5.96 4.86
CA VAL A 269 18.75 -4.63 4.76
C VAL A 269 17.50 -4.65 3.87
N PHE A 270 17.47 -5.50 2.83
CA PHE A 270 16.33 -5.59 1.91
C PHE A 270 15.14 -6.27 2.57
N ALA A 271 15.37 -7.35 3.33
CA ALA A 271 14.32 -7.97 4.14
C ALA A 271 13.70 -6.98 5.15
N LYS A 272 14.53 -6.16 5.80
CA LYS A 272 14.06 -5.10 6.72
C LYS A 272 13.27 -4.01 6.00
N LEU A 273 13.77 -3.52 4.87
CA LEU A 273 13.11 -2.52 4.05
C LEU A 273 11.75 -3.02 3.57
N GLY A 274 11.70 -4.23 3.02
CA GLY A 274 10.47 -4.86 2.54
C GLY A 274 9.42 -4.97 3.64
N ALA A 275 9.75 -5.60 4.77
CA ALA A 275 8.78 -5.77 5.85
C ALA A 275 8.36 -4.44 6.49
N THR A 276 9.31 -3.53 6.70
CA THR A 276 9.01 -2.22 7.31
C THR A 276 8.16 -1.35 6.38
N GLY A 277 8.46 -1.30 5.08
CA GLY A 277 7.71 -0.52 4.10
C GLY A 277 6.26 -0.99 3.98
N HIS A 278 6.04 -2.30 3.81
CA HIS A 278 4.70 -2.87 3.67
C HIS A 278 3.83 -2.66 4.92
N ILE A 279 4.38 -2.88 6.12
CA ILE A 279 3.63 -2.64 7.36
C ILE A 279 3.38 -1.15 7.56
N PHE A 280 4.38 -0.30 7.28
CA PHE A 280 4.25 1.14 7.44
C PHE A 280 3.16 1.72 6.51
N GLU A 281 3.13 1.31 5.24
CA GLU A 281 2.10 1.72 4.28
C GLU A 281 0.68 1.40 4.80
N PHE A 282 0.46 0.16 5.27
CA PHE A 282 -0.79 -0.24 5.92
C PHE A 282 -1.13 0.65 7.12
N LEU A 283 -0.17 0.89 8.02
CA LEU A 283 -0.39 1.69 9.23
C LEU A 283 -0.75 3.14 8.90
N VAL A 284 -0.11 3.72 7.89
CA VAL A 284 -0.38 5.08 7.42
C VAL A 284 -1.79 5.21 6.85
N LEU A 285 -2.39 4.14 6.32
CA LEU A 285 -3.76 4.18 5.83
C LEU A 285 -4.80 4.09 6.95
N THR A 286 -4.51 3.36 8.03
CA THR A 286 -5.49 3.05 9.10
C THR A 286 -5.43 3.98 10.31
N LEU A 287 -4.24 4.43 10.71
CA LEU A 287 -4.08 5.24 11.91
C LEU A 287 -4.55 6.68 11.66
N ASP A 288 -5.19 7.31 12.65
CA ASP A 288 -5.47 8.75 12.61
C ASP A 288 -4.18 9.58 12.80
N ASN A 289 -4.26 10.90 12.59
CA ASN A 289 -3.09 11.78 12.68
C ASN A 289 -2.45 11.80 14.08
N ASN A 290 -3.21 11.63 15.16
CA ASN A 290 -2.64 11.59 16.51
C ASN A 290 -1.83 10.31 16.70
N ARG A 291 -2.39 9.17 16.28
CA ARG A 291 -1.74 7.87 16.37
C ARG A 291 -0.51 7.76 15.46
N LEU A 292 -0.50 8.45 14.32
CA LEU A 292 0.67 8.53 13.44
C LEU A 292 1.85 9.28 14.06
N THR A 293 1.62 10.08 15.10
CA THR A 293 2.66 10.76 15.88
C THR A 293 3.06 10.02 17.15
N GLU A 294 2.53 8.80 17.37
CA GLU A 294 2.98 7.98 18.48
C GLU A 294 4.46 7.58 18.28
N PRO A 295 5.27 7.50 19.36
CA PRO A 295 6.71 7.28 19.26
C PRO A 295 7.12 6.03 18.45
N TRP A 296 6.30 4.99 18.43
CA TRP A 296 6.60 3.77 17.68
C TRP A 296 6.42 3.96 16.16
N VAL A 297 5.40 4.71 15.72
CA VAL A 297 5.21 5.02 14.29
C VAL A 297 6.33 5.95 13.81
N ASP A 298 6.67 6.93 14.62
CA ASP A 298 7.74 7.89 14.36
C ASP A 298 9.11 7.23 14.20
N ARG A 299 9.43 6.26 15.07
CA ARG A 299 10.63 5.43 14.91
C ARG A 299 10.60 4.62 13.61
N ALA A 300 9.44 4.09 13.21
CA ALA A 300 9.31 3.36 11.95
C ALA A 300 9.55 4.27 10.74
N ALA A 301 8.96 5.46 10.72
CA ALA A 301 9.18 6.45 9.67
C ALA A 301 10.67 6.83 9.54
N HIS A 302 11.32 7.15 10.67
CA HIS A 302 12.76 7.42 10.69
C HIS A 302 13.60 6.23 10.22
N ARG A 303 13.25 5.02 10.65
CA ARG A 303 13.98 3.82 10.26
C ARG A 303 13.83 3.55 8.77
N LEU A 304 12.63 3.71 8.22
CA LEU A 304 12.34 3.51 6.80
C LEU A 304 13.14 4.49 5.91
N VAL A 305 13.15 5.77 6.29
CA VAL A 305 14.00 6.79 5.63
C VAL A 305 15.48 6.40 5.69
N THR A 306 15.96 5.98 6.86
CA THR A 306 17.36 5.56 7.03
C THR A 306 17.71 4.34 6.17
N LEU A 307 16.79 3.38 6.02
CA LEU A 307 17.00 2.21 5.14
C LEU A 307 17.05 2.62 3.66
N LEU A 308 16.22 3.57 3.24
CA LEU A 308 16.25 4.10 1.86
C LEU A 308 17.53 4.89 1.57
N GLU A 309 18.01 5.70 2.53
CA GLU A 309 19.31 6.39 2.43
C GLU A 309 20.47 5.37 2.35
N GLN A 310 20.46 4.33 3.18
CA GLN A 310 21.50 3.28 3.19
C GLN A 310 21.54 2.44 1.92
N THR A 311 20.41 2.34 1.21
CA THR A 311 20.29 1.54 -0.01
C THR A 311 20.32 2.38 -1.27
N GLN A 312 20.51 3.70 -1.18
CA GLN A 312 20.37 4.65 -2.30
C GLN A 312 21.19 4.25 -3.56
N ASP A 313 22.36 3.66 -3.36
CA ASP A 313 23.32 3.26 -4.40
C ASP A 313 23.26 1.76 -4.73
N LEU A 314 22.28 1.03 -4.20
CA LEU A 314 22.08 -0.41 -4.41
C LEU A 314 20.84 -0.66 -5.25
N ASP A 315 20.85 -1.77 -6.00
CA ASP A 315 19.65 -2.27 -6.67
C ASP A 315 18.67 -2.83 -5.63
N VAL A 316 17.59 -2.08 -5.40
CA VAL A 316 16.52 -2.47 -4.48
C VAL A 316 15.39 -3.10 -5.27
N GLU A 317 14.88 -4.21 -4.74
CA GLU A 317 13.68 -4.87 -5.23
C GLU A 317 12.49 -3.87 -5.28
N CYS A 318 11.86 -3.71 -6.45
CA CYS A 318 10.92 -2.60 -6.69
C CYS A 318 9.67 -2.63 -5.81
N GLY A 319 9.19 -3.81 -5.41
CA GLY A 319 8.05 -3.91 -4.50
C GLY A 319 8.42 -3.37 -3.12
N ALA A 320 9.54 -3.81 -2.57
CA ALA A 320 10.04 -3.28 -1.29
C ALA A 320 10.27 -1.76 -1.35
N LEU A 321 10.90 -1.27 -2.42
CA LEU A 321 11.20 0.14 -2.62
C LEU A 321 9.92 1.00 -2.70
N TYR A 322 9.01 0.65 -3.59
CA TYR A 322 7.89 1.55 -3.90
C TYR A 322 6.74 1.43 -2.89
N HIS A 323 6.55 0.30 -2.21
CA HIS A 323 5.64 0.27 -1.04
C HIS A 323 6.17 1.14 0.11
N ALA A 324 7.49 1.13 0.35
CA ALA A 324 8.10 2.05 1.31
C ALA A 324 7.92 3.51 0.90
N ALA A 325 8.15 3.84 -0.38
CA ALA A 325 7.96 5.19 -0.90
C ALA A 325 6.49 5.63 -0.81
N HIS A 326 5.54 4.78 -1.20
CA HIS A 326 4.12 5.09 -1.15
C HIS A 326 3.64 5.35 0.30
N GLY A 327 4.03 4.49 1.25
CA GLY A 327 3.74 4.72 2.67
C GLY A 327 4.31 6.04 3.20
N LEU A 328 5.54 6.40 2.81
CA LEU A 328 6.15 7.68 3.19
C LEU A 328 5.48 8.89 2.52
N LEU A 329 5.04 8.75 1.26
CA LEU A 329 4.30 9.78 0.54
C LEU A 329 2.98 10.10 1.26
N LEU A 330 2.20 9.07 1.59
CA LEU A 330 0.94 9.22 2.33
C LEU A 330 1.18 9.83 3.72
N TYR A 331 2.25 9.41 4.40
CA TYR A 331 2.60 9.93 5.73
C TYR A 331 2.96 11.42 5.66
N ARG A 332 3.79 11.79 4.69
CA ARG A 332 4.18 13.17 4.40
C ARG A 332 2.96 14.04 4.12
N GLU A 333 2.05 13.58 3.27
CA GLU A 333 0.84 14.34 2.92
C GLU A 333 -0.04 14.63 4.14
N ARG A 334 -0.06 13.71 5.11
CA ARG A 334 -0.90 13.86 6.31
C ARG A 334 -0.29 14.73 7.40
N LEU A 335 1.05 14.71 7.54
CA LEU A 335 1.75 15.29 8.68
C LEU A 335 2.77 16.39 8.34
N CYS A 336 3.40 16.36 7.16
CA CYS A 336 4.44 17.33 6.80
C CYS A 336 3.90 18.60 6.16
N THR A 337 2.82 18.49 5.38
CA THR A 337 2.21 19.63 4.65
C THR A 337 1.46 20.60 5.56
N LYS A 338 1.04 20.15 6.76
CA LYS A 338 0.32 20.98 7.74
C LYS A 338 1.23 21.81 8.67
N ASP A 339 2.49 21.44 8.81
CA ASP A 339 3.43 22.14 9.73
C ASP A 339 4.20 23.29 9.07
N LEU A 340 4.19 23.39 7.74
CA LEU A 340 4.83 24.51 7.03
C LEU A 340 4.00 25.80 7.02
N SER A 341 2.68 25.74 7.25
CA SER A 341 1.84 26.94 7.38
C SER A 341 1.91 27.58 8.77
N ASN A 342 2.34 26.85 9.80
CA ASN A 342 2.54 27.36 11.16
C ASN A 342 3.98 27.86 11.43
N SER A 343 4.94 27.62 10.53
CA SER A 343 6.34 28.04 10.68
C SER A 343 6.71 29.32 9.92
N LEU A 344 5.83 29.84 9.05
CA LEU A 344 5.94 31.18 8.47
C LEU A 344 5.13 32.17 9.31
N GLY A 345 5.76 32.67 10.38
CA GLY A 345 5.20 33.73 11.21
C GLY A 345 4.76 34.94 10.37
N SER A 346 3.59 35.47 10.69
CA SER A 346 3.09 36.72 10.11
C SER A 346 4.13 37.83 10.30
N PRO A 347 4.59 38.50 9.24
CA PRO A 347 5.23 39.78 9.41
C PRO A 347 4.14 40.80 9.78
N LEU A 348 4.37 41.50 10.89
CA LEU A 348 3.62 42.69 11.31
C LEU A 348 3.61 43.76 10.21
#